data_AF-A0A7Y8WVM8-F1
#
_entry.id   AF-A0A7Y8WVM8-F1
#
_cell.length_a   1.000
_cell.length_b   1.000
_cell.length_c   1.000
_cell.angle_alpha   90.00
_cell.angle_beta   90.00
_cell.angle_gamma   90.00
#
_symmetry.space_group_name_H-M   'P 1'
#
loop_
_entity.id
_entity.type
_entity.pdbx_description
1 polymer ?
#
loop_
_entity_poly.entity_id
_entity_poly.type
_entity_poly.pdbx_seq_one_letter_code
_entity_poly.pdbx_strand_id
1 'polypeptide(L)'
;MSDETRAASPSPEDALRSARLLARAEAAVVALFTARVYELGWTARTKPKGILDHVTLSCDAGHTTQVTPVTALHPTLGSTIVQAPEGSVFLLDAGMKHMAVPGTTDRAAFPMALEECEPCARKRWEEAAHESFAAYAIATDLRVVADAASRSGLPAKKVRCLHGHEFTITAIDPRIPKPSPGFGRNHGHERTWRDFTMSFDPTPTERIPEGTYGFTAGPGSADNPCATCRRISQTPKLVEFRRRAREQNVMILDVMADRILQTVRLCCVAGHLTSVSINTGLKRELLCARCSGAGVRPEPTVYYVVTDGSMVKPGISSGDGRGRLDTHRIEHGLGQVRRLIIDLPAGAARDVERHVLDRLARQGIRPLMGFEYFDAAHTDRVLELADGWFAANLPNVPWTVTH
;
A
#
# COMPACT_ATOMS: atom_id res chain seq x y z
N MET A 1 -55.74 -40.25 -21.46
CA MET A 1 -54.77 -41.30 -21.81
C MET A 1 -53.55 -41.09 -20.93
N SER A 2 -53.47 -41.86 -19.84
CA SER A 2 -52.39 -41.79 -18.87
C SER A 2 -51.26 -42.66 -19.40
N ASP A 3 -50.19 -42.04 -19.92
CA ASP A 3 -48.96 -42.76 -20.27
C ASP A 3 -48.27 -43.19 -18.96
N GLU A 4 -48.67 -44.37 -18.48
CA GLU A 4 -47.92 -45.11 -17.46
C GLU A 4 -46.63 -45.64 -18.11
N THR A 5 -45.61 -44.79 -18.20
CA THR A 5 -44.26 -45.21 -18.53
C THR A 5 -43.72 -46.03 -17.35
N ARG A 6 -44.02 -47.33 -17.32
CA ARG A 6 -43.37 -48.28 -16.41
C ARG A 6 -41.88 -48.28 -16.73
N ALA A 7 -41.09 -47.62 -15.88
CA ALA A 7 -39.64 -47.73 -15.91
C ALA A 7 -39.27 -49.22 -15.78
N ALA A 8 -38.70 -49.78 -16.84
CA ALA A 8 -38.19 -51.15 -16.81
C ALA A 8 -37.18 -51.27 -15.66
N SER A 9 -37.33 -52.30 -14.83
CA SER A 9 -36.35 -52.56 -13.77
C SER A 9 -34.97 -52.76 -14.39
N PRO A 10 -33.92 -52.15 -13.83
CA PRO A 10 -32.57 -52.28 -14.37
C PRO A 10 -32.17 -53.75 -14.42
N SER A 11 -31.42 -54.14 -15.48
CA SER A 11 -30.92 -55.50 -15.59
C SER A 11 -29.98 -55.81 -14.41
N PRO A 12 -29.83 -57.10 -14.00
CA PRO A 12 -28.87 -57.48 -12.97
C PRO A 12 -27.42 -57.03 -13.29
N GLU A 13 -27.07 -56.97 -14.57
CA GLU A 13 -25.76 -56.48 -15.03
C GLU A 13 -25.60 -54.97 -14.81
N ASP A 14 -26.65 -54.18 -15.08
CA ASP A 14 -26.65 -52.73 -14.84
C ASP A 14 -26.58 -52.41 -13.34
N ALA A 15 -27.27 -53.18 -12.50
CA ALA A 15 -27.20 -53.06 -11.06
C ALA A 15 -25.78 -53.34 -10.53
N LEU A 16 -25.14 -54.41 -11.01
CA LEU A 16 -23.76 -54.75 -10.65
C LEU A 16 -22.75 -53.70 -11.13
N ARG A 17 -22.94 -53.18 -12.35
CA ARG A 17 -22.10 -52.10 -12.91
C ARG A 17 -22.23 -50.83 -12.08
N SER A 18 -23.46 -50.46 -11.71
CA SER A 18 -23.74 -49.29 -10.88
C SER A 18 -23.11 -49.42 -9.49
N ALA A 19 -23.24 -50.59 -8.85
CA ALA A 19 -22.61 -50.85 -7.55
C ALA A 19 -21.08 -50.72 -7.60
N ARG A 20 -20.43 -51.23 -8.66
CA ARG A 20 -18.98 -51.08 -8.85
C ARG A 20 -18.56 -49.63 -9.08
N LEU A 21 -19.34 -48.85 -9.82
CA LEU A 21 -19.07 -47.42 -10.04
C LEU A 21 -19.20 -46.63 -8.73
N LEU A 22 -20.24 -46.90 -7.93
CA LEU A 22 -20.42 -46.28 -6.62
C LEU A 22 -19.26 -46.62 -5.68
N ALA A 23 -18.84 -47.89 -5.60
CA ALA A 23 -17.70 -48.29 -4.77
C ALA A 23 -16.38 -47.61 -5.18
N ARG A 24 -16.15 -47.42 -6.49
CA ARG A 24 -14.98 -46.69 -7.00
C ARG A 24 -15.05 -45.19 -6.67
N ALA A 25 -16.22 -44.59 -6.80
CA ALA A 25 -16.42 -43.19 -6.44
C ALA A 25 -16.20 -42.98 -4.93
N GLU A 26 -16.73 -43.88 -4.10
CA GLU A 26 -16.54 -43.85 -2.65
C GLU A 26 -15.05 -43.95 -2.28
N ALA A 27 -14.33 -44.90 -2.86
CA ALA A 27 -12.89 -45.06 -2.65
C ALA A 27 -12.10 -43.81 -3.08
N ALA A 28 -12.47 -43.17 -4.19
CA ALA A 28 -11.83 -41.96 -4.67
C ALA A 28 -12.05 -40.77 -3.70
N VAL A 29 -13.26 -40.60 -3.18
CA VAL A 29 -13.57 -39.54 -2.20
C VAL A 29 -12.80 -39.77 -0.90
N VAL A 30 -12.74 -41.01 -0.40
CA VAL A 30 -11.97 -41.36 0.80
C VAL A 30 -10.47 -41.12 0.61
N ALA A 31 -9.93 -41.46 -0.57
CA ALA A 31 -8.53 -41.20 -0.90
C ALA A 31 -8.22 -39.70 -0.96
N LEU A 32 -9.08 -38.91 -1.62
CA LEU A 32 -8.96 -37.45 -1.69
C LEU A 32 -9.04 -36.81 -0.30
N PHE A 33 -9.97 -37.27 0.54
CA PHE A 33 -10.09 -36.83 1.93
C PHE A 33 -8.80 -37.09 2.71
N THR A 34 -8.27 -38.31 2.60
CA THR A 34 -7.04 -38.71 3.32
C THR A 34 -5.83 -37.88 2.87
N ALA A 35 -5.69 -37.65 1.56
CA ALA A 35 -4.64 -36.79 1.02
C ALA A 35 -4.78 -35.37 1.55
N ARG A 36 -5.99 -34.81 1.52
CA ARG A 36 -6.24 -33.44 1.98
C ARG A 36 -6.01 -33.25 3.48
N VAL A 37 -6.43 -34.22 4.29
CA VAL A 37 -6.14 -34.27 5.74
C VAL A 37 -4.64 -34.20 5.99
N TYR A 38 -3.85 -34.98 5.26
CA TYR A 38 -2.39 -34.98 5.38
C TYR A 38 -1.75 -33.65 4.94
N GLU A 39 -2.15 -33.13 3.77
CA GLU A 39 -1.66 -31.84 3.24
C GLU A 39 -1.85 -30.68 4.21
N LEU A 40 -2.94 -30.70 4.97
CA LEU A 40 -3.32 -29.66 5.91
C LEU A 40 -2.75 -29.87 7.33
N GLY A 41 -1.88 -30.88 7.51
CA GLY A 41 -1.26 -31.18 8.80
C GLY A 41 -2.23 -31.76 9.83
N TRP A 42 -3.29 -32.42 9.38
CA TRP A 42 -4.18 -33.18 10.26
C TRP A 42 -3.75 -34.64 10.32
N THR A 43 -3.86 -35.22 11.52
CA THR A 43 -3.74 -36.67 11.74
C THR A 43 -5.13 -37.27 11.91
N ALA A 44 -5.51 -38.20 11.05
CA ALA A 44 -6.72 -38.99 11.23
C ALA A 44 -6.51 -40.05 12.33
N ARG A 45 -7.32 -40.00 13.39
CA ARG A 45 -7.26 -40.96 14.52
C ARG A 45 -7.98 -42.27 14.20
N THR A 46 -8.90 -42.25 13.24
CA THR A 46 -9.64 -43.42 12.77
C THR A 46 -9.54 -43.52 11.26
N LYS A 47 -9.43 -44.75 10.74
CA LYS A 47 -9.44 -44.99 9.29
C LYS A 47 -10.88 -44.91 8.77
N PRO A 48 -11.22 -44.01 7.82
CA PRO A 48 -12.54 -44.00 7.19
C PRO A 48 -12.78 -45.32 6.45
N LYS A 49 -13.93 -45.95 6.66
CA LYS A 49 -14.36 -47.14 5.90
C LYS A 49 -15.32 -46.77 4.75
N GLY A 50 -15.96 -45.60 4.84
CA GLY A 50 -16.83 -45.02 3.81
C GLY A 50 -16.96 -43.50 3.88
N ILE A 51 -17.69 -42.92 2.92
CA ILE A 51 -17.78 -41.46 2.75
C ILE A 51 -18.62 -40.72 3.81
N LEU A 52 -19.48 -41.46 4.54
CA LEU A 52 -20.32 -40.94 5.62
C LEU A 52 -19.77 -41.29 7.01
N ASP A 53 -18.66 -42.03 7.08
CA ASP A 53 -18.08 -42.38 8.38
C ASP A 53 -17.50 -41.15 9.07
N HIS A 54 -17.80 -41.02 10.35
CA HIS A 54 -17.18 -39.99 11.16
C HIS A 54 -15.71 -40.33 11.43
N VAL A 55 -14.84 -39.42 11.03
CA VAL A 55 -13.40 -39.46 11.27
C VAL A 55 -13.05 -38.38 12.28
N THR A 56 -12.35 -38.77 13.34
CA THR A 56 -11.76 -37.82 14.28
C THR A 56 -10.39 -37.39 13.75
N LEU A 57 -10.25 -36.11 13.47
CA LEU A 57 -8.99 -35.49 13.06
C LEU A 57 -8.37 -34.79 14.26
N SER A 58 -7.04 -34.82 14.37
CA SER A 58 -6.30 -34.00 15.33
C SER A 58 -5.16 -33.24 14.66
N CYS A 59 -5.00 -31.96 14.96
CA CYS A 59 -3.82 -31.22 14.50
C CYS A 59 -2.62 -31.45 15.45
N ASP A 60 -1.44 -30.96 15.06
CA ASP A 60 -0.21 -31.09 15.86
C ASP A 60 -0.28 -30.42 17.24
N ALA A 61 -1.16 -29.43 17.40
CA ALA A 61 -1.41 -28.78 18.69
C ALA A 61 -2.39 -29.57 19.59
N GLY A 62 -2.86 -30.74 19.15
CA GLY A 62 -3.74 -31.61 19.93
C GLY A 62 -5.24 -31.27 19.87
N HIS A 63 -5.66 -30.25 19.11
CA HIS A 63 -7.08 -29.97 18.91
C HIS A 63 -7.72 -31.06 18.05
N THR A 64 -8.93 -31.49 18.43
CA THR A 64 -9.68 -32.52 17.70
C THR A 64 -10.94 -31.98 17.05
N THR A 65 -11.29 -32.48 15.87
CA THR A 65 -12.59 -32.23 15.22
C THR A 65 -13.13 -33.54 14.63
N GLN A 66 -14.44 -33.63 14.43
CA GLN A 66 -15.10 -34.80 13.85
C GLN A 66 -15.76 -34.39 12.54
N VAL A 67 -15.42 -35.09 11.46
CA VAL A 67 -15.93 -34.79 10.11
C VAL A 67 -16.28 -36.09 9.39
N THR A 68 -17.12 -36.01 8.36
CA THR A 68 -17.22 -37.09 7.36
C THR A 68 -16.40 -36.70 6.13
N PRO A 69 -15.85 -37.66 5.36
CA PRO A 69 -15.13 -37.36 4.12
C PRO A 69 -15.90 -36.44 3.16
N VAL A 70 -17.22 -36.63 3.03
CA VAL A 70 -18.04 -35.81 2.13
C VAL A 70 -18.23 -34.37 2.63
N THR A 71 -18.49 -34.16 3.92
CA THR A 71 -18.66 -32.82 4.49
C THR A 71 -17.34 -32.04 4.50
N ALA A 72 -16.23 -32.76 4.70
CA ALA A 72 -14.88 -32.23 4.71
C ALA A 72 -14.41 -31.65 3.38
N LEU A 73 -14.74 -32.35 2.28
CA LEU A 73 -14.25 -32.01 0.94
C LEU A 73 -15.14 -30.99 0.22
N HIS A 74 -16.43 -30.93 0.55
CA HIS A 74 -17.34 -30.02 -0.13
C HIS A 74 -18.53 -29.63 0.77
N PRO A 75 -18.49 -28.43 1.38
CA PRO A 75 -19.47 -28.03 2.39
C PRO A 75 -20.92 -28.03 1.87
N THR A 76 -21.13 -27.79 0.58
CA THR A 76 -22.46 -27.82 -0.06
C THR A 76 -22.91 -29.20 -0.58
N LEU A 77 -22.01 -30.18 -0.73
CA LEU A 77 -22.42 -31.55 -1.12
C LEU A 77 -22.84 -32.34 0.12
N GLY A 78 -22.18 -32.13 1.26
CA GLY A 78 -22.58 -32.71 2.54
C GLY A 78 -24.02 -32.36 2.91
N SER A 79 -24.45 -31.11 2.69
CA SER A 79 -25.82 -30.67 2.96
C SER A 79 -26.87 -31.27 2.02
N THR A 80 -26.47 -31.72 0.83
CA THR A 80 -27.39 -32.23 -0.21
C THR A 80 -27.52 -33.76 -0.14
N ILE A 81 -26.45 -34.46 0.24
CA ILE A 81 -26.42 -35.93 0.35
C ILE A 81 -26.92 -36.40 1.74
N VAL A 82 -26.76 -35.59 2.78
CA VAL A 82 -27.14 -35.93 4.17
C VAL A 82 -28.52 -35.32 4.55
N GLN A 83 -29.41 -35.08 3.59
CA GLN A 83 -30.83 -34.96 3.93
C GLN A 83 -31.35 -36.36 4.22
N ALA A 84 -31.43 -36.69 5.50
CA ALA A 84 -32.06 -37.91 5.94
C ALA A 84 -33.54 -37.89 5.49
N PRO A 85 -34.10 -39.00 4.99
CA PRO A 85 -35.49 -39.04 4.54
C PRO A 85 -36.43 -38.60 5.68
N GLU A 86 -37.48 -37.87 5.34
CA GLU A 86 -38.50 -37.42 6.29
C GLU A 86 -38.98 -38.62 7.14
N GLY A 87 -38.71 -38.58 8.45
CA GLY A 87 -39.06 -39.64 9.39
C GLY A 87 -37.90 -40.44 10.00
N SER A 88 -36.65 -40.16 9.63
CA SER A 88 -35.48 -40.80 10.24
C SER A 88 -35.15 -40.20 11.62
N VAL A 89 -35.37 -40.97 12.69
CA VAL A 89 -35.22 -40.59 14.12
C VAL A 89 -33.73 -40.47 14.56
N PHE A 90 -32.78 -40.52 13.63
CA PHE A 90 -31.35 -40.69 13.94
C PHE A 90 -30.62 -39.44 14.46
N LEU A 91 -31.24 -38.25 14.40
CA LEU A 91 -30.57 -36.98 14.78
C LEU A 91 -30.93 -36.44 16.19
N LEU A 92 -31.77 -37.13 16.96
CA LEU A 92 -32.17 -36.64 18.29
C LEU A 92 -31.35 -37.18 19.46
N ASP A 93 -30.53 -38.21 19.26
CA ASP A 93 -29.81 -38.88 20.37
C ASP A 93 -28.34 -38.45 20.53
N ALA A 94 -27.79 -37.70 19.58
CA ALA A 94 -26.42 -37.21 19.63
C ALA A 94 -26.32 -35.76 20.18
N GLY A 95 -26.82 -35.53 21.40
CA GLY A 95 -26.31 -34.49 22.31
C GLY A 95 -26.15 -33.02 21.86
N MET A 96 -26.66 -32.56 20.71
CA MET A 96 -26.47 -31.19 20.21
C MET A 96 -27.53 -30.17 20.69
N LYS A 97 -28.20 -30.41 21.82
CA LYS A 97 -29.24 -29.52 22.36
C LYS A 97 -28.74 -28.20 22.97
N HIS A 98 -27.43 -27.96 23.04
CA HIS A 98 -26.88 -26.79 23.74
C HIS A 98 -26.32 -25.65 22.87
N MET A 99 -26.48 -25.69 21.54
CA MET A 99 -25.98 -24.59 20.68
C MET A 99 -27.07 -23.77 19.96
N ALA A 100 -28.35 -24.04 20.18
CA ALA A 100 -29.42 -23.17 19.70
C ALA A 100 -29.73 -22.10 20.76
N VAL A 101 -29.29 -20.86 20.52
CA VAL A 101 -29.78 -19.69 21.27
C VAL A 101 -31.23 -19.44 20.83
N PRO A 102 -32.21 -19.38 21.76
CA PRO A 102 -33.59 -19.08 21.38
C PRO A 102 -33.70 -17.67 20.78
N GLY A 103 -34.08 -17.57 19.50
CA GLY A 103 -34.36 -16.30 18.83
C GLY A 103 -33.46 -15.96 17.63
N THR A 104 -32.48 -16.80 17.28
CA THR A 104 -31.67 -16.62 16.06
C THR A 104 -32.16 -17.54 14.94
N THR A 105 -32.70 -16.97 13.86
CA THR A 105 -33.04 -17.69 12.61
C THR A 105 -31.85 -17.91 11.68
N ASP A 106 -30.62 -17.63 12.14
CA ASP A 106 -29.43 -17.93 11.36
C ASP A 106 -29.25 -19.45 11.29
N ARG A 107 -29.46 -20.00 10.09
CA ARG A 107 -28.96 -21.32 9.72
C ARG A 107 -27.49 -21.36 10.14
N ALA A 108 -27.18 -22.19 11.14
CA ALA A 108 -25.81 -22.45 11.53
C ALA A 108 -25.01 -22.77 10.26
N ALA A 109 -24.06 -21.91 9.92
CA ALA A 109 -23.17 -22.13 8.79
C ALA A 109 -22.56 -23.52 8.96
N PHE A 110 -22.77 -24.41 7.99
CA PHE A 110 -22.18 -25.74 8.02
C PHE A 110 -20.66 -25.60 8.18
N PRO A 111 -20.01 -26.48 8.97
CA PRO A 111 -18.59 -26.34 9.25
C PRO A 111 -17.80 -26.37 7.94
N MET A 112 -16.81 -25.50 7.89
CA MET A 112 -16.00 -25.17 6.73
C MET A 112 -15.41 -26.40 6.04
N ALA A 113 -15.10 -26.24 4.74
CA ALA A 113 -14.13 -27.08 4.07
C ALA A 113 -12.89 -27.24 4.96
N LEU A 114 -12.25 -28.41 4.91
CA LEU A 114 -10.95 -28.64 5.54
C LEU A 114 -9.97 -27.62 4.96
N GLU A 115 -9.85 -26.48 5.64
CA GLU A 115 -8.95 -25.42 5.25
C GLU A 115 -7.86 -25.32 6.31
N GLU A 116 -8.19 -25.24 7.61
CA GLU A 116 -7.21 -25.32 8.72
C GLU A 116 -7.88 -25.70 10.06
N CYS A 117 -7.09 -26.05 11.07
CA CYS A 117 -7.58 -26.18 12.45
C CYS A 117 -8.00 -24.81 12.99
N GLU A 118 -9.30 -24.57 13.19
CA GLU A 118 -9.85 -23.28 13.59
C GLU A 118 -9.14 -22.66 14.82
N PRO A 119 -8.91 -23.39 15.94
CA PRO A 119 -8.12 -22.88 17.06
C PRO A 119 -6.68 -22.47 16.68
N CYS A 120 -5.98 -23.28 15.87
CA CYS A 120 -4.63 -22.96 15.42
C CYS A 120 -4.60 -21.80 14.43
N ALA A 121 -5.57 -21.73 13.52
CA ALA A 121 -5.73 -20.67 12.55
C ALA A 121 -6.04 -19.35 13.26
N ARG A 122 -6.94 -19.37 14.26
CA ARG A 122 -7.21 -18.22 15.12
C ARG A 122 -5.96 -17.79 15.88
N LYS A 123 -5.22 -18.72 16.50
CA LYS A 123 -3.98 -18.40 17.21
C LYS A 123 -2.92 -17.78 16.29
N ARG A 124 -2.67 -18.37 15.11
CA ARG A 124 -1.74 -17.80 14.11
C ARG A 124 -2.19 -16.43 13.63
N TRP A 125 -3.50 -16.25 13.42
CA TRP A 125 -4.06 -14.95 13.08
C TRP A 125 -3.85 -13.93 14.22
N GLU A 126 -4.07 -14.32 15.48
CA GLU A 126 -3.84 -13.46 16.64
C GLU A 126 -2.37 -13.04 16.74
N GLU A 127 -1.44 -13.98 16.58
CA GLU A 127 0.01 -13.73 16.55
C GLU A 127 0.41 -12.79 15.40
N ALA A 128 -0.06 -13.07 14.18
CA ALA A 128 0.23 -12.24 13.01
C ALA A 128 -0.40 -10.84 13.13
N ALA A 129 -1.60 -10.73 13.71
CA ALA A 129 -2.22 -9.45 14.01
C ALA A 129 -1.41 -8.66 15.07
N HIS A 130 -0.91 -9.34 16.10
CA HIS A 130 -0.02 -8.75 17.11
C HIS A 130 1.26 -8.17 16.50
N GLU A 131 1.89 -8.90 15.57
CA GLU A 131 3.07 -8.44 14.83
C GLU A 131 2.76 -7.28 13.88
N SER A 132 1.60 -7.32 13.22
CA SER A 132 1.19 -6.33 12.23
C SER A 132 0.83 -4.96 12.83
N PHE A 133 0.50 -4.88 14.12
CA PHE A 133 0.13 -3.62 14.77
C PHE A 133 1.24 -2.56 14.70
N ALA A 134 2.51 -2.95 14.82
CA ALA A 134 3.61 -2.00 14.77
C ALA A 134 3.73 -1.36 13.37
N ALA A 135 3.68 -2.18 12.33
CA ALA A 135 3.71 -1.72 10.94
C ALA A 135 2.50 -0.83 10.61
N TYR A 136 1.30 -1.24 11.03
CA TYR A 136 0.08 -0.43 10.85
C TYR A 136 0.17 0.91 11.59
N ALA A 137 0.65 0.91 12.83
CA ALA A 137 0.79 2.13 13.62
C ALA A 137 1.77 3.10 12.96
N ILE A 138 2.92 2.61 12.46
CA ILE A 138 3.87 3.43 11.69
C ILE A 138 3.22 4.00 10.42
N ALA A 139 2.54 3.16 9.65
CA ALA A 139 1.90 3.58 8.39
C ALA A 139 0.75 4.59 8.58
N THR A 140 0.20 4.68 9.79
CA THR A 140 -0.93 5.55 10.13
C THR A 140 -0.58 6.66 11.12
N ASP A 141 0.71 6.91 11.35
CA ASP A 141 1.22 7.93 12.28
C ASP A 141 0.64 7.79 13.71
N LEU A 142 0.51 6.55 14.16
CA LEU A 142 0.08 6.19 15.51
C LEU A 142 1.27 5.68 16.33
N ARG A 143 1.25 5.97 17.62
CA ARG A 143 2.17 5.40 18.61
C ARG A 143 1.42 4.37 19.44
N VAL A 144 1.89 3.12 19.48
CA VAL A 144 1.37 2.12 20.43
C VAL A 144 1.77 2.55 21.84
N VAL A 145 0.78 2.65 22.73
CA VAL A 145 0.96 3.08 24.13
C VAL A 145 0.99 1.88 25.07
N ALA A 146 0.07 0.94 24.87
CA ALA A 146 -0.07 -0.24 25.71
C ALA A 146 -0.89 -1.32 24.99
N ASP A 147 -0.83 -2.55 25.51
CA ASP A 147 -1.81 -3.58 25.18
C ASP A 147 -3.20 -3.18 25.66
N ALA A 148 -4.23 -3.57 24.91
CA ALA A 148 -5.61 -3.37 25.28
C ALA A 148 -6.39 -4.68 25.15
N ALA A 149 -7.34 -4.90 26.04
CA ALA A 149 -8.32 -5.97 25.88
C ALA A 149 -9.51 -5.45 25.05
N SER A 150 -9.85 -6.14 23.96
CA SER A 150 -11.13 -5.90 23.30
C SER A 150 -12.24 -6.68 24.01
N ARG A 151 -13.47 -6.15 23.98
CA ARG A 151 -14.64 -6.86 24.53
C ARG A 151 -14.96 -8.15 23.79
N SER A 152 -14.49 -8.30 22.55
CA SER A 152 -14.68 -9.46 21.70
C SER A 152 -13.55 -10.49 21.79
N GLY A 153 -12.54 -10.26 22.65
CA GLY A 153 -11.38 -11.15 22.79
C GLY A 153 -10.37 -11.06 21.63
N LEU A 154 -10.62 -10.21 20.64
CA LEU A 154 -9.69 -9.94 19.54
C LEU A 154 -8.47 -9.14 20.03
N PRO A 155 -7.28 -9.33 19.43
CA PRO A 155 -6.09 -8.53 19.67
C PRO A 155 -6.38 -7.04 19.54
N ALA A 156 -6.04 -6.27 20.57
CA ALA A 156 -6.21 -4.83 20.57
C ALA A 156 -5.01 -4.11 21.17
N LYS A 157 -4.78 -2.88 20.71
CA LYS A 157 -3.73 -2.01 21.22
C LYS A 157 -4.33 -0.65 21.55
N LYS A 158 -3.91 -0.09 22.69
CA LYS A 158 -4.12 1.33 22.99
C LYS A 158 -3.08 2.12 22.20
N VAL A 159 -3.53 3.04 21.38
CA VAL A 159 -2.69 3.86 20.51
C VAL A 159 -2.90 5.33 20.81
N ARG A 160 -1.88 6.15 20.57
CA ARG A 160 -1.92 7.60 20.65
C ARG A 160 -1.58 8.18 19.29
N CYS A 161 -2.41 9.05 18.74
CA CYS A 161 -2.06 9.75 17.50
C CYS A 161 -1.05 10.89 17.75
N LEU A 162 -0.50 11.47 16.69
CA LEU A 162 0.41 12.62 16.77
C LEU A 162 -0.15 13.83 17.54
N HIS A 163 -1.48 13.95 17.63
CA HIS A 163 -2.16 15.01 18.36
C HIS A 163 -2.40 14.69 19.86
N GLY A 164 -1.90 13.55 20.34
CA GLY A 164 -2.00 13.16 21.74
C GLY A 164 -3.30 12.43 22.14
N HIS A 165 -4.24 12.23 21.21
CA HIS A 165 -5.47 11.49 21.50
C HIS A 165 -5.21 10.00 21.63
N GLU A 166 -5.69 9.39 22.71
CA GLU A 166 -5.61 7.95 22.93
C GLU A 166 -6.92 7.25 22.60
N PHE A 167 -6.83 6.12 21.90
CA PHE A 167 -7.97 5.27 21.57
C PHE A 167 -7.50 3.82 21.37
N THR A 168 -8.45 2.90 21.26
CA THR A 168 -8.16 1.48 21.05
C THR A 168 -8.41 1.10 19.60
N ILE A 169 -7.44 0.44 18.98
CA ILE A 169 -7.60 -0.23 17.68
C ILE A 169 -7.69 -1.74 17.91
N THR A 170 -8.60 -2.39 17.18
CA THR A 170 -8.81 -3.84 17.24
C THR A 170 -8.48 -4.44 15.88
N ALA A 171 -7.76 -5.56 15.86
CA ALA A 171 -7.51 -6.30 14.63
C ALA A 171 -8.81 -6.95 14.13
N ILE A 172 -9.08 -6.86 12.84
CA ILE A 172 -10.24 -7.50 12.22
C ILE A 172 -9.81 -8.84 11.66
N ASP A 173 -10.50 -9.91 12.07
CA ASP A 173 -10.33 -11.21 11.44
C ASP A 173 -10.92 -11.15 10.02
N PRO A 174 -10.11 -11.29 8.96
CA PRO A 174 -10.59 -11.20 7.58
C PRO A 174 -11.62 -12.27 7.23
N ARG A 175 -11.72 -13.34 8.04
CA ARG A 175 -12.71 -14.41 7.88
C ARG A 175 -14.08 -14.02 8.41
N ILE A 176 -14.17 -13.03 9.31
CA ILE A 176 -15.45 -12.53 9.78
C ILE A 176 -16.01 -11.63 8.66
N PRO A 177 -17.18 -11.99 8.07
CA PRO A 177 -17.80 -11.15 7.06
C PRO A 177 -17.99 -9.76 7.62
N LYS A 178 -17.54 -8.73 6.88
CA LYS A 178 -17.75 -7.34 7.30
C LYS A 178 -19.26 -7.15 7.48
N PRO A 179 -19.72 -6.59 8.60
CA PRO A 179 -21.14 -6.25 8.74
C PRO A 179 -21.50 -5.33 7.57
N SER A 180 -22.47 -5.76 6.77
CA SER A 180 -22.96 -4.99 5.63
C SER A 180 -23.27 -3.57 6.10
N PRO A 181 -22.77 -2.52 5.43
CA PRO A 181 -22.98 -1.15 5.84
C PRO A 181 -24.45 -0.78 5.60
N GLY A 182 -25.34 -1.12 6.55
CA GLY A 182 -26.76 -0.86 6.40
C GLY A 182 -27.65 -1.72 7.28
N PHE A 183 -27.57 -1.58 8.60
CA PHE A 183 -28.70 -1.87 9.50
C PHE A 183 -28.58 -1.03 10.79
N GLY A 184 -28.43 0.29 10.60
CA GLY A 184 -28.82 1.23 11.65
C GLY A 184 -30.35 1.26 11.71
N ARG A 185 -30.93 0.76 12.80
CA ARG A 185 -32.38 0.85 13.06
C ARG A 185 -32.77 2.32 13.16
N ASN A 186 -33.26 2.91 12.08
CA ASN A 186 -34.04 4.14 12.13
C ASN A 186 -35.51 3.75 12.28
N HIS A 187 -36.07 4.03 13.46
CA HIS A 187 -37.51 4.13 13.61
C HIS A 187 -38.00 5.38 12.85
N GLY A 188 -38.96 5.20 11.95
CA GLY A 188 -39.80 6.30 11.46
C GLY A 188 -39.88 6.45 9.94
N HIS A 189 -41.07 6.17 9.43
CA HIS A 189 -41.68 6.59 8.17
C HIS A 189 -41.33 5.87 6.84
N GLU A 190 -42.39 5.26 6.33
CA GLU A 190 -42.69 4.91 4.94
C GLU A 190 -42.07 5.86 3.89
N ARG A 191 -41.36 5.26 2.93
CA ARG A 191 -41.78 5.30 1.53
C ARG A 191 -41.05 4.26 0.68
N THR A 192 -41.85 3.54 -0.08
CA THR A 192 -41.56 2.66 -1.23
C THR A 192 -40.53 3.23 -2.18
N TRP A 193 -39.64 2.39 -2.73
CA TRP A 193 -39.37 2.31 -4.19
C TRP A 193 -38.79 0.92 -4.54
N ARG A 194 -39.37 0.34 -5.59
CA ARG A 194 -38.98 -0.90 -6.27
C ARG A 194 -37.86 -0.63 -7.28
N ASP A 195 -37.16 -1.71 -7.60
CA ASP A 195 -36.35 -1.98 -8.80
C ASP A 195 -35.04 -1.21 -8.98
N PHE A 196 -33.91 -1.92 -8.80
CA PHE A 196 -32.74 -1.73 -9.65
C PHE A 196 -31.97 -3.04 -9.84
N THR A 197 -31.82 -3.42 -11.10
CA THR A 197 -31.23 -4.64 -11.64
C THR A 197 -29.69 -4.62 -11.53
N MET A 198 -29.09 -5.73 -11.08
CA MET A 198 -27.64 -5.96 -11.14
C MET A 198 -27.22 -6.30 -12.57
N SER A 199 -26.22 -5.58 -13.10
CA SER A 199 -25.45 -5.98 -14.28
C SER A 199 -24.03 -6.27 -13.84
N PHE A 200 -23.57 -7.51 -14.03
CA PHE A 200 -22.18 -7.93 -13.89
C PHE A 200 -21.47 -7.69 -15.22
N ASP A 201 -20.26 -7.13 -15.18
CA ASP A 201 -19.26 -7.31 -16.23
C ASP A 201 -17.90 -7.60 -15.57
N PRO A 202 -17.23 -8.74 -15.88
CA PRO A 202 -15.99 -9.12 -15.24
C PRO A 202 -14.79 -8.77 -16.13
N THR A 203 -13.85 -7.97 -15.62
CA THR A 203 -12.46 -8.00 -16.11
C THR A 203 -11.46 -7.82 -14.96
N PRO A 204 -10.25 -8.39 -15.10
CA PRO A 204 -9.51 -8.94 -13.98
C PRO A 204 -8.67 -7.87 -13.29
N THR A 205 -8.86 -7.70 -11.98
CA THR A 205 -7.97 -6.88 -11.17
C THR A 205 -6.71 -7.68 -10.85
N GLU A 206 -5.61 -7.06 -11.24
CA GLU A 206 -4.23 -7.34 -10.91
C GLU A 206 -4.04 -7.74 -9.44
N ARG A 207 -3.33 -8.85 -9.19
CA ARG A 207 -3.05 -9.38 -7.85
C ARG A 207 -2.24 -8.35 -7.04
N ILE A 208 -2.89 -7.77 -6.03
CA ILE A 208 -2.22 -7.13 -4.89
C ILE A 208 -1.56 -8.24 -4.06
N PRO A 209 -0.35 -8.06 -3.50
CA PRO A 209 0.31 -9.07 -2.68
C PRO A 209 -0.57 -9.43 -1.47
N GLU A 210 -0.74 -10.73 -1.25
CA GLU A 210 -1.49 -11.32 -0.14
C GLU A 210 -0.96 -10.82 1.22
N GLY A 211 -1.85 -10.32 2.09
CA GLY A 211 -1.55 -10.15 3.52
C GLY A 211 -1.95 -8.84 4.20
N THR A 212 -2.80 -7.97 3.63
CA THR A 212 -3.22 -6.74 4.33
C THR A 212 -4.31 -7.00 5.37
N TYR A 213 -3.91 -7.16 6.63
CA TYR A 213 -4.83 -7.17 7.78
C TYR A 213 -5.56 -5.82 7.89
N GLY A 214 -6.87 -5.88 8.11
CA GLY A 214 -7.69 -4.70 8.39
C GLY A 214 -7.69 -4.37 9.89
N PHE A 215 -7.61 -3.09 10.23
CA PHE A 215 -7.78 -2.61 11.59
C PHE A 215 -8.94 -1.64 11.67
N THR A 216 -9.73 -1.72 12.74
CA THR A 216 -10.79 -0.76 13.03
C THR A 216 -10.49 -0.04 14.35
N ALA A 217 -10.53 1.29 14.30
CA ALA A 217 -11.04 2.05 15.42
C ALA A 217 -12.57 1.92 15.42
N GLY A 218 -13.26 2.11 16.55
CA GLY A 218 -14.74 2.05 16.64
C GLY A 218 -15.49 2.82 15.51
N PRO A 219 -16.81 2.63 15.41
CA PRO A 219 -17.54 2.55 14.14
C PRO A 219 -17.23 3.66 13.13
N GLY A 220 -16.49 3.29 12.06
CA GLY A 220 -16.56 3.93 10.74
C GLY A 220 -15.24 4.35 10.07
N SER A 221 -14.62 3.38 9.36
CA SER A 221 -13.57 3.43 8.31
C SER A 221 -12.07 3.38 8.69
N ALA A 222 -11.31 2.60 7.90
CA ALA A 222 -9.89 2.29 8.08
C ALA A 222 -8.93 3.43 7.70
N ASP A 223 -9.44 4.48 7.06
CA ASP A 223 -8.59 5.51 6.44
C ASP A 223 -8.22 6.67 7.37
N ASN A 224 -8.82 6.77 8.57
CA ASN A 224 -8.46 7.78 9.58
C ASN A 224 -8.89 7.33 10.99
N PRO A 225 -8.00 6.72 11.78
CA PRO A 225 -8.38 6.01 13.01
C PRO A 225 -8.74 6.90 14.20
N CYS A 226 -8.43 8.20 14.17
CA CYS A 226 -8.80 9.14 15.24
C CYS A 226 -10.05 9.97 14.89
N ALA A 227 -11.18 9.70 15.54
CA ALA A 227 -12.45 10.40 15.31
C ALA A 227 -12.41 11.91 15.64
N THR A 228 -11.57 12.33 16.60
CA THR A 228 -11.38 13.76 16.93
C THR A 228 -10.55 14.46 15.87
N CYS A 229 -9.43 13.87 15.45
CA CYS A 229 -8.65 14.38 14.33
C CYS A 229 -9.46 14.38 13.04
N ARG A 230 -10.37 13.41 12.83
CA ARG A 230 -11.28 13.38 11.66
C ARG A 230 -12.06 14.69 11.45
N ARG A 231 -12.44 15.41 12.51
CA ARG A 231 -13.15 16.71 12.39
C ARG A 231 -12.23 17.90 12.09
N ILE A 232 -10.95 17.80 12.43
CA ILE A 232 -9.96 18.88 12.31
C ILE A 232 -9.14 18.70 11.02
N SER A 233 -8.78 17.46 10.68
CA SER A 233 -7.91 17.08 9.56
C SER A 233 -8.61 16.92 8.21
N GLN A 234 -9.95 17.03 8.17
CA GLN A 234 -10.78 16.84 6.97
C GLN A 234 -11.33 18.15 6.38
N THR A 235 -10.62 19.26 6.50
CA THR A 235 -10.93 20.33 5.54
C THR A 235 -10.62 19.77 4.14
N PRO A 236 -11.53 19.90 3.15
CA PRO A 236 -11.35 19.31 1.82
C PRO A 236 -9.98 19.65 1.20
N LYS A 237 -9.45 20.84 1.53
CA LYS A 237 -8.11 21.31 1.14
C LYS A 237 -6.96 20.50 1.74
N LEU A 238 -7.04 20.11 3.02
CA LEU A 238 -5.99 19.28 3.64
C LEU A 238 -5.97 17.88 3.07
N VAL A 239 -7.15 17.30 2.83
CA VAL A 239 -7.30 15.99 2.17
C VAL A 239 -6.72 16.05 0.77
N GLU A 240 -7.09 17.07 0.00
CA GLU A 240 -6.59 17.28 -1.36
C GLU A 240 -5.07 17.49 -1.38
N PHE A 241 -4.52 18.27 -0.44
CA PHE A 241 -3.08 18.51 -0.39
C PHE A 241 -2.31 17.22 -0.10
N ARG A 242 -2.79 16.38 0.82
CA ARG A 242 -2.19 15.07 1.12
C ARG A 242 -2.33 14.10 -0.06
N ARG A 243 -3.49 14.08 -0.74
CA ARG A 243 -3.71 13.27 -1.94
C ARG A 243 -2.69 13.64 -3.02
N ARG A 244 -2.55 14.92 -3.32
CA ARG A 244 -1.59 15.42 -4.31
C ARG A 244 -0.14 15.14 -3.92
N ALA A 245 0.19 15.21 -2.62
CA ALA A 245 1.52 14.84 -2.14
C ALA A 245 1.85 13.38 -2.45
N ARG A 246 0.91 12.46 -2.22
CA ARG A 246 1.09 11.03 -2.56
C ARG A 246 1.20 10.82 -4.07
N GLU A 247 0.31 11.42 -4.86
CA GLU A 247 0.33 11.28 -6.33
C GLU A 247 1.62 11.79 -6.96
N GLN A 248 2.24 12.80 -6.36
CA GLN A 248 3.50 13.37 -6.82
C GLN A 248 4.72 12.76 -6.12
N ASN A 249 4.53 11.72 -5.30
CA ASN A 249 5.58 11.09 -4.51
C ASN A 249 6.41 12.11 -3.69
N VAL A 250 5.72 13.09 -3.11
CA VAL A 250 6.30 14.12 -2.23
C VAL A 250 6.06 13.74 -0.78
N MET A 251 7.14 13.64 -0.02
CA MET A 251 7.12 13.40 1.42
C MET A 251 6.88 14.70 2.18
N ILE A 252 5.86 14.72 3.04
CA ILE A 252 5.61 15.84 3.96
C ILE A 252 6.43 15.59 5.22
N LEU A 253 7.33 16.51 5.58
CA LEU A 253 8.27 16.34 6.69
C LEU A 253 7.78 16.95 8.01
N ASP A 254 6.79 17.83 7.95
CA ASP A 254 6.23 18.48 9.14
C ASP A 254 4.91 17.84 9.56
N VAL A 255 4.65 17.84 10.87
CA VAL A 255 3.32 17.54 11.40
C VAL A 255 2.36 18.64 10.93
N MET A 256 1.38 18.27 10.12
CA MET A 256 0.34 19.18 9.66
C MET A 256 -0.62 19.47 10.82
N ALA A 257 -0.54 20.66 11.41
CA ALA A 257 -1.37 21.12 12.53
C ALA A 257 -2.80 21.52 12.08
N ASP A 258 -3.31 20.89 11.03
CA ASP A 258 -4.65 21.07 10.46
C ASP A 258 -5.06 22.52 10.13
N ARG A 259 -4.10 23.39 9.81
CA ARG A 259 -4.36 24.77 9.37
C ARG A 259 -4.06 24.93 7.88
N ILE A 260 -5.05 25.33 7.08
CA ILE A 260 -4.88 25.57 5.63
C ILE A 260 -3.84 26.67 5.31
N LEU A 261 -3.55 27.56 6.26
CA LEU A 261 -2.53 28.60 6.13
C LEU A 261 -1.13 28.16 6.58
N GLN A 262 -0.98 26.94 7.11
CA GLN A 262 0.31 26.41 7.53
C GLN A 262 1.25 26.27 6.33
N THR A 263 2.52 26.63 6.57
CA THR A 263 3.64 26.29 5.69
C THR A 263 4.25 24.98 6.18
N VAL A 264 4.42 24.02 5.27
CA VAL A 264 4.96 22.70 5.55
C VAL A 264 6.23 22.46 4.73
N ARG A 265 7.21 21.81 5.33
CA ARG A 265 8.40 21.29 4.67
C ARG A 265 8.07 20.01 3.94
N LEU A 266 8.58 19.91 2.72
CA LEU A 266 8.36 18.81 1.79
C LEU A 266 9.70 18.36 1.20
N CYS A 267 9.82 17.07 0.91
CA CYS A 267 10.89 16.51 0.10
C CYS A 267 10.28 15.80 -1.12
N CYS A 268 10.66 16.19 -2.34
CA CYS A 268 10.17 15.50 -3.55
C CYS A 268 11.08 14.34 -3.98
N VAL A 269 10.64 13.55 -4.96
CA VAL A 269 11.42 12.44 -5.54
C VAL A 269 12.80 12.84 -6.07
N ALA A 270 12.96 14.11 -6.49
CA ALA A 270 14.25 14.64 -6.94
C ALA A 270 15.16 15.09 -5.76
N GLY A 271 14.77 14.82 -4.51
CA GLY A 271 15.54 15.17 -3.31
C GLY A 271 15.46 16.66 -2.93
N HIS A 272 14.59 17.45 -3.56
CA HIS A 272 14.46 18.86 -3.21
C HIS A 272 13.71 19.06 -1.90
N LEU A 273 14.39 19.65 -0.93
CA LEU A 273 13.77 20.19 0.28
C LEU A 273 13.16 21.57 -0.01
N THR A 274 11.87 21.71 0.24
CA THR A 274 11.15 22.97 0.03
C THR A 274 10.10 23.22 1.11
N SER A 275 9.70 24.48 1.26
CA SER A 275 8.61 24.88 2.15
C SER A 275 7.48 25.46 1.31
N VAL A 276 6.25 24.99 1.51
CA VAL A 276 5.09 25.49 0.79
C VAL A 276 3.92 25.71 1.74
N SER A 277 3.23 26.85 1.60
CA SER A 277 1.93 27.01 2.26
C SER A 277 0.93 26.05 1.61
N ILE A 278 0.06 25.43 2.40
CA ILE A 278 -0.91 24.45 1.88
C ILE A 278 -1.80 25.08 0.79
N ASN A 279 -2.32 26.28 1.03
CA ASN A 279 -3.08 27.03 0.03
C ASN A 279 -2.29 27.33 -1.25
N THR A 280 -1.00 27.66 -1.15
CA THR A 280 -0.14 27.93 -2.32
C THR A 280 0.15 26.64 -3.08
N GLY A 281 0.43 25.53 -2.38
CA GLY A 281 0.72 24.24 -3.00
C GLY A 281 -0.47 23.70 -3.79
N LEU A 282 -1.69 23.83 -3.24
CA LEU A 282 -2.92 23.45 -3.93
C LEU A 282 -3.18 24.22 -5.24
N LYS A 283 -2.66 25.46 -5.36
CA LYS A 283 -2.80 26.27 -6.57
C LYS A 283 -1.74 25.97 -7.64
N ARG A 284 -0.68 25.23 -7.30
CA ARG A 284 0.39 24.86 -8.24
C ARG A 284 0.07 23.54 -8.92
N GLU A 285 0.73 23.24 -10.04
CA GLU A 285 0.65 21.93 -10.70
C GLU A 285 1.50 20.87 -9.98
N LEU A 286 2.70 21.25 -9.52
CA LEU A 286 3.53 20.44 -8.62
C LEU A 286 3.65 21.08 -7.24
N LEU A 287 3.68 20.28 -6.18
CA LEU A 287 3.79 20.74 -4.80
C LEU A 287 5.21 21.22 -4.49
N CYS A 288 6.21 20.59 -5.09
CA CYS A 288 7.58 21.02 -4.95
C CYS A 288 7.80 22.33 -5.71
N ALA A 289 7.98 23.44 -4.98
CA ALA A 289 8.21 24.77 -5.58
C ALA A 289 9.32 24.79 -6.64
N ARG A 290 10.37 23.97 -6.46
CA ARG A 290 11.49 23.85 -7.39
C ARG A 290 11.13 23.08 -8.65
N CYS A 291 10.28 22.06 -8.55
CA CYS A 291 9.78 21.32 -9.71
C CYS A 291 8.61 22.05 -10.40
N SER A 292 7.82 22.82 -9.64
CA SER A 292 6.58 23.46 -10.07
C SER A 292 6.75 24.86 -10.65
N GLY A 293 7.86 25.52 -10.35
CA GLY A 293 8.17 26.79 -10.99
C GLY A 293 8.39 26.55 -12.48
N ALA A 294 8.27 27.60 -13.29
CA ALA A 294 8.84 27.69 -14.65
C ALA A 294 10.39 27.60 -14.61
N GLY A 295 10.90 26.61 -13.89
CA GLY A 295 12.02 26.71 -12.98
C GLY A 295 12.41 25.36 -12.38
N VAL A 296 12.03 24.25 -13.03
CA VAL A 296 13.10 23.30 -13.38
C VAL A 296 14.07 24.13 -14.20
N ARG A 297 14.98 24.86 -13.54
CA ARG A 297 16.12 25.43 -14.26
C ARG A 297 16.72 24.21 -14.92
N PRO A 298 16.73 24.14 -16.26
CA PRO A 298 17.34 22.99 -16.92
C PRO A 298 18.71 22.82 -16.28
N GLU A 299 19.13 21.59 -16.11
CA GLU A 299 20.47 21.36 -15.60
C GLU A 299 21.46 22.29 -16.31
N PRO A 300 22.30 23.04 -15.58
CA PRO A 300 23.22 23.94 -16.23
C PRO A 300 24.12 23.14 -17.16
N THR A 301 23.99 23.41 -18.45
CA THR A 301 24.78 22.82 -19.55
C THR A 301 25.79 23.82 -20.09
N VAL A 302 25.93 24.99 -19.45
CA VAL A 302 26.82 26.06 -19.88
C VAL A 302 27.72 26.49 -18.73
N TYR A 303 29.00 26.61 -19.01
CA TYR A 303 29.99 27.28 -18.16
C TYR A 303 30.53 28.52 -18.88
N TYR A 304 30.69 29.63 -18.18
CA TYR A 304 31.28 30.84 -18.72
C TYR A 304 32.19 31.55 -17.74
N VAL A 305 33.10 32.36 -18.28
CA VAL A 305 33.92 33.33 -17.54
C VAL A 305 33.74 34.66 -18.23
N VAL A 306 33.22 35.65 -17.51
CA VAL A 306 33.00 37.02 -18.01
C VAL A 306 33.81 38.04 -17.21
N THR A 307 34.18 39.14 -17.85
CA THR A 307 34.91 40.26 -17.24
C THR A 307 34.48 41.59 -17.85
N ASP A 308 34.77 42.69 -17.15
CA ASP A 308 34.69 44.07 -17.64
C ASP A 308 36.07 44.76 -17.65
N GLY A 309 37.16 44.02 -17.33
CA GLY A 309 38.51 44.56 -17.13
C GLY A 309 38.82 45.01 -15.70
N SER A 310 37.83 45.10 -14.81
CA SER A 310 38.00 45.39 -13.38
C SER A 310 37.71 44.17 -12.50
N MET A 311 36.75 43.34 -12.88
CA MET A 311 36.36 42.12 -12.20
C MET A 311 36.19 40.94 -13.15
N VAL A 312 36.30 39.73 -12.62
CA VAL A 312 36.04 38.47 -13.32
C VAL A 312 35.00 37.65 -12.57
N LYS A 313 34.10 37.01 -13.32
CA LYS A 313 33.04 36.16 -12.80
C LYS A 313 32.98 34.84 -13.56
N PRO A 314 33.44 33.71 -12.97
CA PRO A 314 33.02 32.39 -13.42
C PRO A 314 31.54 32.17 -13.08
N GLY A 315 30.80 31.46 -13.93
CA GLY A 315 29.42 31.11 -13.63
C GLY A 315 28.85 30.05 -14.57
N ILE A 316 27.65 29.59 -14.22
CA ILE A 316 26.92 28.60 -15.01
C ILE A 316 25.56 29.11 -15.49
N SER A 317 25.07 28.50 -16.57
CA SER A 317 23.72 28.74 -17.10
C SER A 317 23.15 27.47 -17.71
N SER A 318 21.85 27.50 -17.99
CA SER A 318 21.13 26.51 -18.78
C SER A 318 20.95 27.00 -20.22
N GLY A 319 20.68 26.09 -21.16
CA GLY A 319 20.40 26.44 -22.56
C GLY A 319 21.67 26.87 -23.30
N ASP A 320 21.62 27.99 -24.03
CA ASP A 320 22.75 28.56 -24.78
C ASP A 320 23.55 29.62 -23.99
N GLY A 321 23.12 29.93 -22.76
CA GLY A 321 23.75 30.91 -21.88
C GLY A 321 23.52 32.38 -22.24
N ARG A 322 22.95 32.71 -23.41
CA ARG A 322 22.87 34.09 -23.92
C ARG A 322 22.08 35.01 -22.99
N GLY A 323 20.91 34.58 -22.55
CA GLY A 323 20.07 35.38 -21.66
C GLY A 323 20.78 35.73 -20.34
N ARG A 324 21.57 34.80 -19.79
CA ARG A 324 22.33 35.03 -18.56
C ARG A 324 23.53 35.97 -18.79
N LEU A 325 24.22 35.81 -19.92
CA LEU A 325 25.32 36.70 -20.32
C LEU A 325 24.82 38.13 -20.58
N ASP A 326 23.65 38.27 -21.21
CA ASP A 326 23.01 39.57 -21.42
C ASP A 326 22.67 40.26 -20.10
N THR A 327 22.14 39.52 -19.12
CA THR A 327 21.93 40.02 -17.76
C THR A 327 23.24 40.55 -17.15
N HIS A 328 24.34 39.78 -17.23
CA HIS A 328 25.63 40.23 -16.69
C HIS A 328 26.17 41.48 -17.38
N ARG A 329 26.02 41.57 -18.70
CA ARG A 329 26.41 42.76 -19.47
C ARG A 329 25.58 43.97 -19.08
N ILE A 330 24.26 43.83 -18.94
CA ILE A 330 23.33 44.92 -18.65
C ILE A 330 23.41 45.38 -17.20
N GLU A 331 23.41 44.44 -16.24
CA GLU A 331 23.31 44.73 -14.81
C GLU A 331 24.65 44.97 -14.13
N HIS A 332 25.74 44.42 -14.67
CA HIS A 332 27.06 44.44 -14.02
C HIS A 332 28.18 44.98 -14.92
N GLY A 333 27.90 45.35 -16.17
CA GLY A 333 28.93 45.81 -17.11
C GLY A 333 29.90 44.72 -17.58
N LEU A 334 29.66 43.45 -17.22
CA LEU A 334 30.49 42.28 -17.54
C LEU A 334 30.28 41.83 -19.00
N GLY A 335 30.69 42.66 -19.94
CA GLY A 335 30.44 42.47 -21.38
C GLY A 335 31.47 41.60 -22.12
N GLN A 336 32.65 41.35 -21.57
CA GLN A 336 33.70 40.56 -22.22
C GLN A 336 33.62 39.10 -21.80
N VAL A 337 33.31 38.22 -22.74
CA VAL A 337 33.28 36.77 -22.52
C VAL A 337 34.67 36.18 -22.77
N ARG A 338 35.36 35.74 -21.73
CA ARG A 338 36.71 35.14 -21.80
C ARG A 338 36.65 33.63 -22.05
N ARG A 339 35.58 32.97 -21.59
CA ARG A 339 35.31 31.56 -21.83
C ARG A 339 33.81 31.33 -21.92
N LEU A 340 33.38 30.53 -22.88
CA LEU A 340 32.02 30.03 -22.99
C LEU A 340 32.07 28.59 -23.52
N ILE A 341 31.54 27.66 -22.72
CA ILE A 341 31.42 26.24 -23.10
C ILE A 341 29.96 25.87 -22.93
N ILE A 342 29.34 25.45 -24.02
CA ILE A 342 27.94 25.04 -24.10
C ILE A 342 27.85 23.52 -24.24
N ASP A 343 26.63 22.98 -24.16
CA ASP A 343 26.33 21.56 -24.32
C ASP A 343 27.14 20.63 -23.40
N LEU A 344 27.45 21.11 -22.19
CA LEU A 344 28.10 20.31 -21.17
C LEU A 344 27.20 19.15 -20.73
N PRO A 345 27.77 17.96 -20.46
CA PRO A 345 27.03 16.87 -19.83
C PRO A 345 26.36 17.30 -18.53
N ALA A 346 25.27 16.62 -18.17
CA ALA A 346 24.61 16.77 -16.88
C ALA A 346 25.64 16.73 -15.72
N GLY A 347 25.53 17.68 -14.80
CA GLY A 347 26.43 17.85 -13.66
C GLY A 347 27.72 18.63 -13.95
N ALA A 348 28.28 18.54 -15.16
CA ALA A 348 29.63 19.01 -15.46
C ALA A 348 29.81 20.52 -15.22
N ALA A 349 28.84 21.36 -15.59
CA ALA A 349 28.92 22.80 -15.35
C ALA A 349 29.04 23.14 -13.85
N ARG A 350 28.27 22.44 -13.00
CA ARG A 350 28.32 22.64 -11.54
C ARG A 350 29.63 22.15 -10.95
N ASP A 351 30.17 21.06 -11.47
CA ASP A 351 31.40 20.47 -10.96
C ASP A 351 32.61 21.35 -11.28
N VAL A 352 32.69 21.92 -12.48
CA VAL A 352 33.77 22.88 -12.82
C VAL A 352 33.63 24.19 -12.04
N GLU A 353 32.41 24.72 -11.88
CA GLU A 353 32.20 25.95 -11.09
C GLU A 353 32.65 25.75 -9.64
N ARG A 354 32.22 24.65 -9.02
CA ARG A 354 32.65 24.30 -7.65
C ARG A 354 34.16 24.10 -7.58
N HIS A 355 34.75 23.41 -8.55
CA HIS A 355 36.19 23.22 -8.59
C HIS A 355 36.95 24.54 -8.60
N VAL A 356 36.56 25.47 -9.46
CA VAL A 356 37.18 26.79 -9.59
C VAL A 356 37.04 27.57 -8.27
N LEU A 357 35.81 27.67 -7.74
CA LEU A 357 35.54 28.43 -6.50
C LEU A 357 36.30 27.84 -5.30
N ASP A 358 36.29 26.52 -5.13
CA ASP A 358 36.99 25.84 -4.04
C ASP A 358 38.52 26.05 -4.13
N ARG A 359 39.08 26.02 -5.34
CA ARG A 359 40.52 26.20 -5.55
C ARG A 359 40.95 27.65 -5.29
N LEU A 360 40.18 28.64 -5.74
CA LEU A 360 40.44 30.05 -5.42
C LEU A 360 40.41 30.28 -3.91
N ALA A 361 39.40 29.72 -3.23
CA ALA A 361 39.28 29.82 -1.77
C ALA A 361 40.48 29.21 -1.03
N ARG A 362 40.95 28.03 -1.46
CA ARG A 362 42.17 27.39 -0.89
C ARG A 362 43.45 28.19 -1.12
N GLN A 363 43.48 29.04 -2.14
CA GLN A 363 44.60 29.95 -2.43
C GLN A 363 44.49 31.29 -1.70
N GLY A 364 43.45 31.47 -0.87
CA GLY A 364 43.21 32.72 -0.14
C GLY A 364 42.68 33.85 -1.02
N ILE A 365 42.32 33.57 -2.28
CA ILE A 365 41.71 34.54 -3.19
C ILE A 365 40.25 34.74 -2.75
N ARG A 366 39.91 35.96 -2.34
CA ARG A 366 38.58 36.30 -1.82
C ARG A 366 37.73 36.99 -2.88
N PRO A 367 36.41 36.75 -2.92
CA PRO A 367 35.53 37.49 -3.81
C PRO A 367 35.41 38.96 -3.37
N LEU A 368 35.32 39.86 -4.34
CA LEU A 368 35.00 41.29 -4.14
C LEU A 368 33.52 41.48 -3.79
N MET A 369 32.64 40.69 -4.40
CA MET A 369 31.20 40.77 -4.24
C MET A 369 30.58 39.37 -4.27
N GLY A 370 29.69 39.08 -3.33
CA GLY A 370 29.06 37.77 -3.22
C GLY A 370 30.06 36.62 -3.10
N PHE A 371 29.80 35.51 -3.81
CA PHE A 371 30.67 34.33 -3.82
C PHE A 371 31.41 34.11 -5.15
N GLU A 372 31.11 34.91 -6.17
CA GLU A 372 31.43 34.58 -7.56
C GLU A 372 32.16 35.71 -8.31
N TYR A 373 32.36 36.88 -7.70
CA TYR A 373 33.01 38.02 -8.35
C TYR A 373 34.38 38.26 -7.75
N PHE A 374 35.43 38.25 -8.57
CA PHE A 374 36.84 38.38 -8.16
C PHE A 374 37.50 39.55 -8.86
N ASP A 375 38.64 40.01 -8.34
CA ASP A 375 39.48 41.03 -8.99
C ASP A 375 39.97 40.54 -10.37
N ALA A 376 40.00 41.41 -11.38
CA ALA A 376 40.44 41.05 -12.73
C ALA A 376 41.89 40.54 -12.78
N ALA A 377 42.74 40.87 -11.80
CA ALA A 377 44.08 40.28 -11.65
C ALA A 377 44.06 38.75 -11.50
N HIS A 378 42.92 38.16 -11.18
CA HIS A 378 42.73 36.71 -11.06
C HIS A 378 42.09 36.06 -12.30
N THR A 379 41.90 36.79 -13.41
CA THR A 379 41.28 36.26 -14.64
C THR A 379 42.03 35.04 -15.18
N ASP A 380 43.35 35.15 -15.33
CA ASP A 380 44.16 34.04 -15.87
C ASP A 380 44.11 32.82 -14.95
N ARG A 381 44.04 33.04 -13.63
CA ARG A 381 43.93 31.95 -12.65
C ARG A 381 42.58 31.24 -12.75
N VAL A 382 41.49 31.98 -12.93
CA VAL A 382 40.14 31.41 -13.14
C VAL A 382 40.13 30.53 -14.40
N LEU A 383 40.70 31.04 -15.49
CA LEU A 383 40.80 30.32 -16.76
C LEU A 383 41.65 29.06 -16.65
N GLU A 384 42.84 29.15 -16.03
CA GLU A 384 43.73 28.00 -15.82
C GLU A 384 43.06 26.88 -15.02
N LEU A 385 42.32 27.22 -13.97
CA LEU A 385 41.59 26.25 -13.14
C LEU A 385 40.45 25.57 -13.91
N ALA A 386 39.69 26.35 -14.68
CA ALA A 386 38.61 25.81 -15.50
C ALA A 386 39.17 24.88 -16.60
N ASP A 387 40.16 25.36 -17.36
CA ASP A 387 40.77 24.63 -18.48
C ASP A 387 41.46 23.34 -17.99
N GLY A 388 42.14 23.40 -16.85
CA GLY A 388 42.74 22.21 -16.22
C GLY A 388 41.70 21.17 -15.78
N TRP A 389 40.54 21.61 -15.26
CA TRP A 389 39.44 20.69 -14.94
C TRP A 389 38.87 20.03 -16.20
N PHE A 390 38.64 20.81 -17.26
CA PHE A 390 38.10 20.30 -18.52
C PHE A 390 39.06 19.32 -19.21
N ALA A 391 40.36 19.63 -19.26
CA ALA A 391 41.37 18.73 -19.82
C ALA A 391 41.43 17.38 -19.06
N ALA A 392 41.26 17.40 -17.74
CA ALA A 392 41.30 16.18 -16.92
C ALA A 392 40.01 15.34 -16.99
N ASN A 393 38.84 15.98 -17.10
CA ASN A 393 37.55 15.31 -16.92
C ASN A 393 36.76 15.14 -18.22
N LEU A 394 36.98 16.00 -19.22
CA LEU A 394 36.22 16.03 -20.48
C LEU A 394 37.15 16.25 -21.69
N PRO A 395 38.20 15.44 -21.91
CA PRO A 395 39.23 15.71 -22.92
C PRO A 395 38.74 15.80 -24.37
N ASN A 396 37.52 15.32 -24.65
CA ASN A 396 36.92 15.28 -25.98
C ASN A 396 35.89 16.39 -26.24
N VAL A 397 35.63 17.27 -25.27
CA VAL A 397 34.68 18.37 -25.48
C VAL A 397 35.39 19.47 -26.28
N PRO A 398 34.91 19.83 -27.48
CA PRO A 398 35.50 20.92 -28.24
C PRO A 398 35.16 22.25 -27.54
N TRP A 399 36.13 22.87 -26.87
CA TRP A 399 35.97 24.22 -26.33
C TRP A 399 36.63 25.26 -27.25
N THR A 400 35.81 26.15 -27.79
CA THR A 400 36.29 27.29 -28.57
C THR A 400 36.95 28.29 -27.63
N VAL A 401 38.23 28.60 -27.85
CA VAL A 401 38.90 29.72 -27.20
C VAL A 401 38.53 30.97 -27.98
N THR A 402 37.56 31.74 -27.50
CA THR A 402 37.39 33.13 -27.93
C THR A 402 38.45 33.97 -27.22
N HIS A 403 39.45 34.40 -27.98
CA HIS A 403 40.50 35.32 -27.51
C HIS A 403 39.98 36.74 -27.34
#